data_AF-A0A0B4D766-F1
#
_entry.id   AF-A0A0B4D766-F1
#
_cell.length_a   1.000
_cell.length_b   1.000
_cell.length_c   1.000
_cell.angle_alpha   90.00
_cell.angle_beta   90.00
_cell.angle_gamma   90.00
#
_symmetry.space_group_name_H-M   'P 1'
#
loop_
_entity.id
_entity.type
_entity.pdbx_description
1 polymer ?
#
loop_
_entity_poly.entity_id
_entity_poly.type
_entity_poly.pdbx_seq_one_letter_code
_entity_poly.pdbx_strand_id
1 'polypeptide(L)'
;MKKYLLLFIIAVFAVSCSKKVEVKGKIAGASPLERIEFIEASGVATLPLANIGVKNDGTFSGSFEAPKNGMYLINYAGKQNLVYLKGGQTLEISGNGATFPSEYVITGDAKNNNDFFMATQKYLGEYGQKVNATMADLMTKDDKAFVAGVEKIEKNISDNIDQNVKKFNPDSEIVTWKKNDLSATILSILMQFEMRQKQFSGNPSFKPSKVFTDYETKLQENKDVMVKENPFYRQYLLTKMSPDFQKYAEANSKGKTDVTTSELFSQYLKTDKNLSQTAKDYLLAFVMAQSDIHPGTPAKTSEKIKNIIDTEIKDATIKADLAKIQTAVIGLKIGEVAPEASLIKQDGKAYKLSENKGKPYMLCFYASWNPYIAESTVPVLKEVVNFYKSKMNFVFVNVDDTKDQFIKTSNAMLKGIAGTNVYAEGGLNSDIAKKYGVYGFKLPNFVIIDKDGKIASRSFVNLGEQELVTILDKQTGLSAPKVDPNVQLQQGGGMDPAVVAAQQAAAQQQAQPAQTK
;
A
#
# COMPACT_ATOMS: atom_id res chain seq x y z
N MET A 1 18.83 -25.81 -46.60
CA MET A 1 18.40 -26.18 -45.23
C MET A 1 19.18 -25.50 -44.10
N LYS A 2 20.49 -25.17 -44.23
CA LYS A 2 21.27 -24.54 -43.14
C LYS A 2 20.95 -23.06 -42.82
N LYS A 3 20.40 -22.27 -43.76
CA LYS A 3 20.05 -20.84 -43.51
C LYS A 3 18.71 -20.64 -42.80
N TYR A 4 17.79 -21.60 -42.86
CA TYR A 4 16.51 -21.55 -42.14
C TYR A 4 16.62 -22.05 -40.69
N LEU A 5 17.59 -22.94 -40.41
CA LEU A 5 17.88 -23.39 -39.05
C LEU A 5 18.41 -22.25 -38.16
N LEU A 6 19.21 -21.34 -38.73
CA LEU A 6 19.75 -20.18 -38.00
C LEU A 6 18.67 -19.13 -37.67
N LEU A 7 17.72 -18.92 -38.58
CA LEU A 7 16.56 -18.03 -38.34
C LEU A 7 15.59 -18.63 -37.30
N PHE A 8 15.44 -19.96 -37.27
CA PHE A 8 14.65 -20.63 -36.24
C PHE A 8 15.33 -20.59 -34.86
N ILE A 9 16.66 -20.68 -34.81
CA ILE A 9 17.43 -20.55 -33.56
C ILE A 9 17.41 -19.10 -33.03
N ILE A 10 17.43 -18.09 -33.90
CA ILE A 10 17.31 -16.67 -33.48
C ILE A 10 15.88 -16.33 -33.03
N ALA A 11 14.84 -16.95 -33.63
CA ALA A 11 13.46 -16.76 -33.19
C ALA A 11 13.17 -17.41 -31.82
N VAL A 12 13.86 -18.51 -31.46
CA VAL A 12 13.68 -19.18 -30.16
C VAL A 12 14.41 -18.44 -29.02
N PHE A 13 15.45 -17.65 -29.30
CA PHE A 13 16.12 -16.81 -28.29
C PHE A 13 15.51 -15.40 -28.12
N ALA A 14 14.46 -15.05 -28.87
CA ALA A 14 13.73 -13.79 -28.74
C ALA A 14 12.39 -13.93 -27.99
N VAL A 15 12.10 -15.09 -27.40
CA VAL A 15 11.15 -15.15 -26.27
C VAL A 15 11.88 -14.59 -25.06
N SER A 16 11.98 -13.26 -25.01
CA SER A 16 12.18 -12.55 -23.75
C SER A 16 11.14 -13.13 -22.79
N CYS A 17 11.56 -13.96 -21.82
CA CYS A 17 10.69 -14.46 -20.78
C CYS A 17 9.94 -13.25 -20.23
N SER A 18 8.65 -13.16 -20.57
CA SER A 18 7.83 -12.03 -20.17
C SER A 18 7.90 -11.96 -18.65
N LYS A 19 8.28 -10.82 -18.07
CA LYS A 19 8.18 -10.62 -16.62
C LYS A 19 6.73 -10.49 -16.16
N LYS A 20 5.77 -10.49 -17.10
CA LYS A 20 4.35 -10.31 -16.81
C LYS A 20 3.76 -11.57 -16.23
N VAL A 21 3.08 -11.42 -15.10
CA VAL A 21 2.17 -12.40 -14.57
C VAL A 21 0.86 -12.24 -15.33
N GLU A 22 0.42 -13.30 -15.99
CA GLU A 22 -0.89 -13.35 -16.64
C GLU A 22 -1.92 -13.81 -15.61
N VAL A 23 -2.97 -13.02 -15.40
CA VAL A 23 -4.01 -13.27 -14.40
C VAL A 23 -5.33 -13.48 -15.11
N LYS A 24 -6.02 -14.57 -14.80
CA LYS A 24 -7.40 -14.79 -15.24
C LYS A 24 -8.18 -15.55 -14.17
N GLY A 25 -9.49 -15.39 -14.16
CA GLY A 25 -10.28 -16.09 -13.15
C GLY A 25 -11.76 -15.80 -13.18
N LYS A 26 -12.45 -16.36 -12.20
CA LYS A 26 -13.88 -16.15 -11.95
C LYS A 26 -14.16 -16.08 -10.45
N ILE A 27 -14.75 -14.96 -10.01
CA ILE A 27 -15.35 -14.84 -8.68
C ILE A 27 -16.86 -14.90 -8.83
N ALA A 28 -17.48 -15.99 -8.38
CA ALA A 28 -18.93 -16.14 -8.38
C ALA A 28 -19.57 -15.10 -7.45
N GLY A 29 -20.64 -14.45 -7.92
CA GLY A 29 -21.35 -13.42 -7.17
C GLY A 29 -20.64 -12.05 -7.11
N ALA A 30 -19.57 -11.86 -7.88
CA ALA A 30 -18.88 -10.57 -7.93
C ALA A 30 -19.69 -9.49 -8.64
N SER A 31 -19.55 -8.26 -8.16
CA SER A 31 -20.11 -7.06 -8.79
C SER A 31 -19.18 -6.57 -9.91
N PRO A 32 -19.71 -6.07 -11.04
CA PRO A 32 -18.90 -5.47 -12.10
C PRO A 32 -18.25 -4.13 -11.71
N LEU A 33 -18.58 -3.59 -10.53
CA LEU A 33 -17.91 -2.43 -9.93
C LEU A 33 -16.74 -2.84 -9.01
N GLU A 34 -16.58 -4.13 -8.72
CA GLU A 34 -15.44 -4.59 -7.94
C GLU A 34 -14.20 -4.76 -8.80
N ARG A 35 -13.04 -4.69 -8.14
CA ARG A 35 -11.72 -4.78 -8.75
C ARG A 35 -10.92 -5.89 -8.08
N ILE A 36 -10.07 -6.55 -8.87
CA ILE A 36 -8.98 -7.38 -8.38
C ILE A 36 -7.70 -6.56 -8.44
N GLU A 37 -7.07 -6.32 -7.30
CA GLU A 37 -5.81 -5.58 -7.25
C GLU A 37 -4.67 -6.47 -6.75
N PHE A 38 -3.48 -6.22 -7.29
CA PHE A 38 -2.25 -6.85 -6.85
C PHE A 38 -1.27 -5.80 -6.36
N ILE A 39 -0.70 -6.00 -5.17
CA ILE A 39 0.28 -5.10 -4.56
C ILE A 39 1.47 -5.95 -4.10
N GLU A 40 2.70 -5.52 -4.34
CA GLU A 40 3.87 -6.21 -3.80
C GLU A 40 3.90 -6.06 -2.26
N ALA A 41 4.01 -7.16 -1.52
CA ALA A 41 3.78 -7.15 -0.06
C ALA A 41 5.06 -6.95 0.77
N SER A 42 6.23 -7.13 0.16
CA SER A 42 7.51 -7.19 0.87
C SER A 42 8.27 -5.86 0.85
N GLY A 43 7.93 -4.95 -0.06
CA GLY A 43 8.56 -3.64 -0.21
C GLY A 43 8.24 -2.68 0.93
N VAL A 44 8.88 -1.52 0.90
CA VAL A 44 8.81 -0.50 1.95
C VAL A 44 7.75 0.57 1.71
N ALA A 45 7.34 0.72 0.45
CA ALA A 45 6.33 1.67 0.01
C ALA A 45 5.83 1.20 -1.37
N THR A 46 4.83 0.32 -1.40
CA THR A 46 4.40 -0.33 -2.65
C THR A 46 3.09 0.26 -3.16
N LEU A 47 3.01 0.40 -4.48
CA LEU A 47 1.81 0.86 -5.19
C LEU A 47 1.10 -0.33 -5.83
N PRO A 48 -0.22 -0.25 -6.08
CA PRO A 48 -0.92 -1.24 -6.88
C PRO A 48 -0.24 -1.46 -8.23
N LEU A 49 0.07 -2.72 -8.54
CA LEU A 49 0.69 -3.15 -9.80
C LEU A 49 -0.35 -3.48 -10.87
N ALA A 50 -1.53 -3.90 -10.43
CA ALA A 50 -2.68 -4.17 -11.28
C ALA A 50 -3.96 -3.74 -10.57
N ASN A 51 -4.93 -3.29 -11.35
CA ASN A 51 -6.29 -3.01 -10.92
C ASN A 51 -7.20 -3.51 -12.07
N ILE A 52 -7.74 -4.72 -11.91
CA ILE A 52 -8.40 -5.48 -12.98
C ILE A 52 -9.91 -5.46 -12.74
N GLY A 53 -10.67 -5.11 -13.78
CA GLY A 53 -12.13 -5.10 -13.73
C GLY A 53 -12.74 -6.48 -13.79
N VAL A 54 -13.86 -6.65 -13.08
CA VAL A 54 -14.67 -7.85 -13.11
C VAL A 54 -15.84 -7.65 -14.08
N LYS A 55 -16.12 -8.64 -14.92
CA LYS A 55 -17.28 -8.64 -15.83
C LYS A 55 -18.55 -9.05 -15.10
N ASN A 56 -19.71 -8.82 -15.73
CA ASN A 56 -21.02 -9.16 -15.17
C ASN A 56 -21.18 -10.66 -14.82
N ASP A 57 -20.44 -11.56 -15.47
CA ASP A 57 -20.46 -12.99 -15.19
C ASP A 57 -19.45 -13.42 -14.10
N GLY A 58 -18.79 -12.46 -13.47
CA GLY A 58 -17.75 -12.65 -12.45
C GLY A 58 -16.37 -12.97 -13.02
N THR A 59 -16.20 -13.03 -14.35
CA THR A 59 -14.90 -13.33 -14.96
C THR A 59 -14.02 -12.08 -15.03
N PHE A 60 -12.70 -12.28 -14.96
CA PHE A 60 -11.71 -11.22 -15.08
C PHE A 60 -10.45 -11.75 -15.77
N SER A 61 -9.71 -10.84 -16.41
CA SER A 61 -8.44 -11.14 -17.06
C SER A 61 -7.59 -9.88 -17.14
N GLY A 62 -6.29 -10.03 -16.96
CA GLY A 62 -5.31 -8.94 -17.06
C GLY A 62 -3.90 -9.46 -16.85
N SER A 63 -2.94 -8.53 -16.82
CA SER A 63 -1.56 -8.87 -16.49
C SER A 63 -0.85 -7.69 -15.86
N PHE A 64 0.24 -7.98 -15.14
CA PHE A 64 1.10 -6.98 -14.53
C PHE A 64 2.53 -7.48 -14.47
N GLU A 65 3.49 -6.55 -14.40
CA GLU A 65 4.90 -6.91 -14.20
C GLU A 65 5.18 -7.12 -12.72
N ALA A 66 5.56 -8.35 -12.36
CA ALA A 66 6.04 -8.65 -11.02
C ALA A 66 7.48 -8.12 -10.88
N PRO A 67 7.75 -7.13 -10.01
CA PRO A 67 9.11 -6.58 -9.86
C PRO A 67 10.14 -7.59 -9.34
N LYS A 68 9.69 -8.60 -8.58
CA LYS A 68 10.51 -9.69 -8.03
C LYS A 68 9.66 -10.92 -7.71
N ASN A 69 10.30 -12.07 -7.54
CA ASN A 69 9.61 -13.21 -6.92
C ASN A 69 9.34 -12.88 -5.45
N GLY A 70 8.18 -13.27 -4.93
CA GLY A 70 7.86 -13.00 -3.54
C GLY A 70 6.37 -12.97 -3.24
N MET A 71 6.03 -12.39 -2.10
CA MET A 71 4.66 -12.24 -1.64
C MET A 71 3.99 -11.00 -2.24
N TYR A 72 2.76 -11.18 -2.65
CA TYR A 72 1.86 -10.16 -3.17
C TYR A 72 0.55 -10.21 -2.40
N LEU A 73 -0.03 -9.04 -2.15
CA LEU A 73 -1.41 -8.93 -1.70
C LEU A 73 -2.33 -9.03 -2.91
N ILE A 74 -3.31 -9.90 -2.84
CA ILE A 74 -4.50 -9.86 -3.68
C ILE A 74 -5.62 -9.17 -2.89
N ASN A 75 -6.21 -8.13 -3.48
CA ASN A 75 -7.35 -7.41 -2.91
C ASN A 75 -8.58 -7.60 -3.80
N TYR A 76 -9.72 -7.90 -3.17
CA TYR A 76 -11.03 -7.94 -3.81
C TYR A 76 -12.08 -7.44 -2.81
N ALA A 77 -12.85 -6.42 -3.21
CA ALA A 77 -13.88 -5.80 -2.38
C ALA A 77 -13.39 -5.38 -0.97
N GLY A 78 -12.16 -4.89 -0.88
CA GLY A 78 -11.52 -4.48 0.39
C GLY A 78 -11.01 -5.64 1.25
N LYS A 79 -11.27 -6.88 0.84
CA LYS A 79 -10.77 -8.09 1.49
C LYS A 79 -9.45 -8.49 0.86
N GLN A 80 -8.48 -8.91 1.68
CA GLN A 80 -7.12 -9.15 1.24
C GLN A 80 -6.63 -10.54 1.62
N ASN A 81 -5.77 -11.11 0.78
CA ASN A 81 -4.96 -12.27 1.13
C ASN A 81 -3.54 -12.14 0.53
N LEU A 82 -2.62 -12.96 1.02
CA LEU A 82 -1.29 -13.08 0.48
C LEU A 82 -1.20 -14.24 -0.52
N VAL A 83 -0.50 -14.00 -1.63
CA VAL A 83 -0.18 -14.99 -2.65
C VAL A 83 1.30 -14.88 -3.01
N TYR A 84 1.93 -16.00 -3.33
CA TYR A 84 3.30 -16.02 -3.84
C TYR A 84 3.30 -16.05 -5.35
N LEU A 85 4.02 -15.13 -5.99
CA LEU A 85 4.09 -15.01 -7.45
C LEU A 85 5.52 -14.83 -7.94
N LYS A 86 5.77 -15.33 -9.14
CA LYS A 86 7.02 -15.13 -9.90
C LYS A 86 6.71 -14.49 -11.24
N GLY A 87 7.65 -13.70 -11.75
CA GLY A 87 7.52 -13.11 -13.09
C GLY A 87 7.33 -14.18 -14.16
N GLY A 88 6.43 -13.94 -15.12
CA GLY A 88 6.17 -14.83 -16.25
C GLY A 88 5.23 -16.00 -15.97
N GLN A 89 4.61 -16.06 -14.79
CA GLN A 89 3.67 -17.13 -14.44
C GLN A 89 2.24 -16.84 -14.90
N THR A 90 1.51 -17.92 -15.16
CA THR A 90 0.04 -17.89 -15.25
C THR A 90 -0.57 -18.11 -13.87
N LEU A 91 -1.36 -17.14 -13.42
CA LEU A 91 -2.16 -17.17 -12.19
C LEU A 91 -3.64 -17.32 -12.56
N GLU A 92 -4.23 -18.45 -12.19
CA GLU A 92 -5.66 -18.69 -12.34
C GLU A 92 -6.35 -18.70 -10.99
N ILE A 93 -7.44 -17.93 -10.84
CA ILE A 93 -8.17 -17.80 -9.57
C ILE A 93 -9.64 -18.16 -9.77
N SER A 94 -10.17 -19.03 -8.92
CA SER A 94 -11.59 -19.33 -8.83
C SER A 94 -12.08 -19.22 -7.40
N GLY A 95 -13.20 -18.54 -7.17
CA GLY A 95 -13.74 -18.37 -5.83
C GLY A 95 -15.17 -17.82 -5.81
N ASN A 96 -15.64 -17.44 -4.62
CA ASN A 96 -16.93 -16.80 -4.42
C ASN A 96 -16.74 -15.49 -3.63
N GLY A 97 -17.39 -14.41 -4.06
CA GLY A 97 -17.19 -13.10 -3.45
C GLY A 97 -17.62 -13.03 -1.98
N ALA A 98 -18.62 -13.83 -1.59
CA ALA A 98 -19.09 -13.92 -0.21
C ALA A 98 -18.05 -14.52 0.72
N THR A 99 -17.32 -15.55 0.26
CA THR A 99 -16.37 -16.32 1.09
C THR A 99 -14.91 -15.92 0.87
N PHE A 100 -14.59 -15.13 -0.16
CA PHE A 100 -13.27 -14.50 -0.28
C PHE A 100 -12.99 -13.65 0.98
N PRO A 101 -11.75 -13.62 1.53
CA PRO A 101 -10.54 -14.31 1.07
C PRO A 101 -10.35 -15.71 1.67
N SER A 102 -11.31 -16.20 2.46
CA SER A 102 -11.20 -17.46 3.21
C SER A 102 -11.25 -18.69 2.30
N GLU A 103 -12.04 -18.63 1.22
CA GLU A 103 -12.21 -19.75 0.29
C GLU A 103 -12.05 -19.31 -1.17
N TYR A 104 -10.92 -19.67 -1.76
CA TYR A 104 -10.65 -19.56 -3.18
C TYR A 104 -9.56 -20.57 -3.57
N VAL A 105 -9.47 -20.86 -4.87
CA VAL A 105 -8.54 -21.82 -5.44
C VAL A 105 -7.62 -21.10 -6.40
N ILE A 106 -6.32 -21.40 -6.30
CA ILE A 106 -5.31 -21.00 -7.27
C ILE A 106 -4.92 -22.20 -8.13
N THR A 107 -4.92 -22.02 -9.44
CA THR A 107 -4.39 -22.97 -10.44
C THR A 107 -3.36 -22.30 -11.35
N GLY A 108 -2.83 -23.04 -12.33
CA GLY A 108 -1.74 -22.57 -13.18
C GLY A 108 -0.35 -22.77 -12.53
N ASP A 109 0.64 -22.02 -13.00
CA ASP A 109 2.04 -22.15 -12.59
C ASP A 109 2.26 -21.78 -11.11
N ALA A 110 1.37 -20.95 -10.56
CA ALA A 110 1.43 -20.48 -9.19
C ALA A 110 0.91 -21.51 -8.16
N LYS A 111 0.30 -22.62 -8.59
CA LYS A 111 -0.44 -23.55 -7.74
C LYS A 111 0.38 -24.12 -6.57
N ASN A 112 1.50 -24.78 -6.86
CA ASN A 112 2.25 -25.52 -5.83
C ASN A 112 2.79 -24.61 -4.72
N ASN A 113 3.28 -23.43 -5.09
CA ASN A 113 3.77 -22.43 -4.14
C ASN A 113 2.63 -21.92 -3.23
N ASN A 114 1.46 -21.65 -3.79
CA ASN A 114 0.34 -21.11 -3.03
C ASN A 114 -0.39 -22.18 -2.20
N ASP A 115 -0.48 -23.42 -2.68
CA ASP A 115 -0.99 -24.54 -1.88
C ASP A 115 -0.11 -24.80 -0.66
N PHE A 116 1.21 -24.79 -0.84
CA PHE A 116 2.18 -24.86 0.27
C PHE A 116 1.95 -23.73 1.27
N PHE A 117 1.89 -22.48 0.78
CA PHE A 117 1.69 -21.31 1.63
C PHE A 117 0.38 -21.42 2.43
N MET A 118 -0.74 -21.66 1.75
CA MET A 118 -2.05 -21.80 2.39
C MET A 118 -2.09 -22.92 3.44
N ALA A 119 -1.48 -24.08 3.16
CA ALA A 119 -1.43 -25.19 4.10
C ALA A 119 -0.62 -24.84 5.37
N THR A 120 0.52 -24.14 5.22
CA THR A 120 1.30 -23.67 6.37
C THR A 120 0.56 -22.60 7.17
N GLN A 121 -0.13 -21.67 6.51
CA GLN A 121 -0.95 -20.65 7.19
C GLN A 121 -2.11 -21.26 7.97
N LYS A 122 -2.79 -22.26 7.40
CA LYS A 122 -3.85 -23.00 8.08
C LYS A 122 -3.34 -23.69 9.35
N TYR A 123 -2.21 -24.39 9.24
CA TYR A 123 -1.59 -25.02 10.41
C TYR A 123 -1.23 -23.99 11.48
N LEU A 124 -0.65 -22.84 11.11
CA LEU A 124 -0.31 -21.78 12.06
C LEU A 124 -1.53 -21.22 12.78
N GLY A 125 -2.66 -21.04 12.08
CA GLY A 125 -3.91 -20.62 12.69
C GLY A 125 -4.40 -21.63 13.74
N GLU A 126 -4.46 -22.92 13.39
CA GLU A 126 -4.91 -23.98 14.29
C GLU A 126 -3.93 -24.23 15.46
N TYR A 127 -2.63 -24.20 15.18
CA TYR A 127 -1.58 -24.41 16.18
C TYR A 127 -1.48 -23.23 17.13
N GLY A 128 -1.58 -21.99 16.64
CA GLY A 128 -1.62 -20.77 17.44
C GLY A 128 -2.66 -20.84 18.54
N GLN A 129 -3.90 -21.24 18.21
CA GLN A 129 -4.97 -21.41 19.20
C GLN A 129 -4.60 -22.42 20.31
N LYS A 130 -3.90 -23.50 19.96
CA LYS A 130 -3.47 -24.52 20.91
C LYS A 130 -2.32 -24.05 21.82
N VAL A 131 -1.42 -23.22 21.30
CA VAL A 131 -0.22 -22.78 22.05
C VAL A 131 -0.40 -21.45 22.79
N ASN A 132 -1.52 -20.75 22.63
CA ASN A 132 -1.76 -19.46 23.30
C ASN A 132 -1.58 -19.55 24.83
N ALA A 133 -2.19 -20.55 25.47
CA ALA A 133 -2.04 -20.76 26.92
C ALA A 133 -0.60 -21.11 27.31
N THR A 134 0.04 -21.97 26.52
CA THR A 134 1.46 -22.34 26.71
C THR A 134 2.36 -21.11 26.59
N MET A 135 2.14 -20.25 25.61
CA MET A 135 2.92 -19.02 25.43
C MET A 135 2.71 -18.07 26.61
N ALA A 136 1.48 -17.90 27.09
CA ALA A 136 1.21 -17.09 28.27
C ALA A 136 1.96 -17.60 29.52
N ASP A 137 2.01 -18.91 29.74
CA ASP A 137 2.80 -19.51 30.83
C ASP A 137 4.31 -19.30 30.61
N LEU A 138 4.81 -19.56 29.40
CA LEU A 138 6.23 -19.37 29.05
C LEU A 138 6.69 -17.93 29.32
N MET A 139 5.86 -16.93 29.05
CA MET A 139 6.18 -15.52 29.28
C MET A 139 6.46 -15.20 30.76
N THR A 140 6.01 -16.06 31.69
CA THR A 140 6.25 -15.93 33.14
C THR A 140 7.50 -16.63 33.64
N LYS A 141 8.12 -17.49 32.83
CA LYS A 141 9.29 -18.28 33.23
C LYS A 141 10.57 -17.45 33.19
N ASP A 142 11.65 -18.03 33.74
CA ASP A 142 13.00 -17.54 33.50
C ASP A 142 13.39 -17.71 32.02
N ASP A 143 14.44 -17.01 31.62
CA ASP A 143 14.84 -16.89 30.23
C ASP A 143 15.28 -18.23 29.60
N LYS A 144 15.92 -19.13 30.34
CA LYS A 144 16.31 -20.45 29.83
C LYS A 144 15.10 -21.33 29.57
N ALA A 145 14.17 -21.37 30.54
CA ALA A 145 12.93 -22.13 30.38
C ALA A 145 12.05 -21.57 29.26
N PHE A 146 11.99 -20.24 29.13
CA PHE A 146 11.32 -19.57 28.03
C PHE A 146 11.91 -19.96 26.67
N VAL A 147 13.23 -19.85 26.49
CA VAL A 147 13.90 -20.20 25.23
C VAL A 147 13.64 -21.66 24.85
N ALA A 148 13.80 -22.60 25.79
CA ALA A 148 13.53 -24.01 25.52
C ALA A 148 12.08 -24.28 25.07
N GLY A 149 11.11 -23.56 25.65
CA GLY A 149 9.71 -23.62 25.24
C GLY A 149 9.47 -23.07 23.83
N VAL A 150 10.09 -21.94 23.50
CA VAL A 150 9.99 -21.31 22.18
C VAL A 150 10.68 -22.15 21.10
N GLU A 151 11.84 -22.75 21.38
CA GLU A 151 12.52 -23.68 20.47
C GLU A 151 11.64 -24.90 20.13
N LYS A 152 10.86 -25.41 21.10
CA LYS A 152 9.90 -26.48 20.84
C LYS A 152 8.77 -26.02 19.90
N ILE A 153 8.30 -24.78 20.05
CA ILE A 153 7.30 -24.18 19.17
C ILE A 153 7.86 -24.00 17.76
N GLU A 154 9.07 -23.43 17.64
CA GLU A 154 9.81 -23.29 16.37
C GLU A 154 9.96 -24.64 15.67
N LYS A 155 10.36 -25.68 16.40
CA LYS A 155 10.55 -27.01 15.84
C LYS A 155 9.25 -27.57 15.27
N ASN A 156 8.13 -27.48 16.01
CA ASN A 156 6.84 -28.01 15.56
C ASN A 156 6.37 -27.30 14.27
N ILE A 157 6.56 -25.99 14.18
CA ILE A 157 6.21 -25.22 12.98
C ILE A 157 7.15 -25.59 11.82
N SER A 158 8.44 -25.75 12.09
CA SER A 158 9.44 -26.13 11.09
C SER A 158 9.20 -27.54 10.53
N ASP A 159 8.85 -28.49 11.39
CA ASP A 159 8.44 -29.85 11.00
C ASP A 159 7.20 -29.80 10.08
N ASN A 160 6.22 -28.93 10.38
CA ASN A 160 5.05 -28.73 9.51
C ASN A 160 5.43 -28.13 8.16
N ILE A 161 6.33 -27.14 8.14
CA ILE A 161 6.86 -26.57 6.90
C ILE A 161 7.49 -27.68 6.05
N ASP A 162 8.39 -28.48 6.61
CA ASP A 162 9.11 -29.53 5.88
C ASP A 162 8.16 -30.66 5.41
N GLN A 163 7.11 -30.98 6.17
CA GLN A 163 6.05 -31.89 5.71
C GLN A 163 5.29 -31.33 4.51
N ASN A 164 4.94 -30.05 4.52
CA ASN A 164 4.25 -29.39 3.41
C ASN A 164 5.16 -29.24 2.19
N VAL A 165 6.48 -29.08 2.35
CA VAL A 165 7.44 -29.13 1.24
C VAL A 165 7.34 -30.46 0.51
N LYS A 166 7.35 -31.59 1.23
CA LYS A 166 7.23 -32.94 0.64
C LYS A 166 5.88 -33.14 -0.06
N LYS A 167 4.81 -32.56 0.49
CA LYS A 167 3.45 -32.73 -0.02
C LYS A 167 3.18 -31.92 -1.30
N PHE A 168 3.65 -30.68 -1.35
CA PHE A 168 3.28 -29.74 -2.41
C PHE A 168 4.40 -29.44 -3.40
N ASN A 169 5.64 -29.84 -3.09
CA ASN A 169 6.82 -29.57 -3.92
C ASN A 169 6.93 -28.09 -4.38
N PRO A 170 6.92 -27.12 -3.44
CA PRO A 170 7.07 -25.71 -3.76
C PRO A 170 8.52 -25.38 -4.16
N ASP A 171 8.71 -24.20 -4.74
CA ASP A 171 10.03 -23.65 -5.02
C ASP A 171 10.82 -23.39 -3.72
N SER A 172 12.14 -23.52 -3.77
CA SER A 172 13.01 -23.28 -2.60
C SER A 172 12.94 -21.84 -2.07
N GLU A 173 12.65 -20.86 -2.93
CA GLU A 173 12.53 -19.45 -2.57
C GLU A 173 11.40 -19.22 -1.55
N ILE A 174 10.19 -19.75 -1.79
CA ILE A 174 9.07 -19.58 -0.84
C ILE A 174 9.28 -20.37 0.45
N VAL A 175 9.98 -21.51 0.39
CA VAL A 175 10.35 -22.27 1.60
C VAL A 175 11.31 -21.45 2.46
N THR A 176 12.31 -20.81 1.83
CA THR A 176 13.27 -19.93 2.51
C THR A 176 12.55 -18.72 3.10
N TRP A 177 11.69 -18.07 2.33
CA TRP A 177 10.86 -16.97 2.80
C TRP A 177 10.02 -17.38 4.03
N LYS A 178 9.39 -18.56 4.02
CA LYS A 178 8.55 -19.01 5.13
C LYS A 178 9.35 -19.33 6.39
N LYS A 179 10.56 -19.87 6.26
CA LYS A 179 11.47 -20.09 7.40
C LYS A 179 11.95 -18.76 8.00
N ASN A 180 12.30 -17.80 7.15
CA ASN A 180 12.65 -16.45 7.57
C ASN A 180 11.47 -15.71 8.25
N ASP A 181 10.25 -15.92 7.76
CA ASP A 181 9.02 -15.41 8.37
C ASP A 181 8.78 -15.96 9.79
N LEU A 182 9.03 -17.26 9.97
CA LEU A 182 9.03 -17.88 11.29
C LEU A 182 10.11 -17.25 12.21
N SER A 183 11.33 -17.10 11.72
CA SER A 183 12.42 -16.48 12.50
C SER A 183 12.08 -15.05 12.93
N ALA A 184 11.55 -14.22 12.03
CA ALA A 184 11.11 -12.85 12.33
C ALA A 184 9.99 -12.80 13.37
N THR A 185 9.04 -13.75 13.29
CA THR A 185 7.97 -13.90 14.27
C THR A 185 8.52 -14.25 15.65
N ILE A 186 9.44 -15.22 15.72
CA ILE A 186 10.06 -15.63 16.98
C ILE A 186 10.90 -14.49 17.58
N LEU A 187 11.68 -13.77 16.76
CA LEU A 187 12.44 -12.59 17.22
C LEU A 187 11.53 -11.54 17.88
N SER A 188 10.34 -11.33 17.33
CA SER A 188 9.34 -10.43 17.93
C SER A 188 8.84 -10.94 19.28
N ILE A 189 8.65 -12.26 19.42
CA ILE A 189 8.27 -12.91 20.69
C ILE A 189 9.40 -12.79 21.73
N LEU A 190 10.66 -13.02 21.33
CA LEU A 190 11.83 -12.84 22.19
C LEU A 190 11.92 -11.39 22.69
N MET A 191 11.76 -10.42 21.79
CA MET A 191 11.75 -9.00 22.16
C MET A 191 10.65 -8.66 23.16
N GLN A 192 9.43 -9.16 22.96
CA GLN A 192 8.32 -8.94 23.90
C GLN A 192 8.61 -9.53 25.28
N PHE A 193 9.22 -10.72 25.34
CA PHE A 193 9.65 -11.32 26.59
C PHE A 193 10.70 -10.46 27.30
N GLU A 194 11.74 -10.01 26.59
CA GLU A 194 12.78 -9.16 27.18
C GLU A 194 12.20 -7.84 27.72
N MET A 195 11.32 -7.18 26.96
CA MET A 195 10.64 -5.96 27.38
C MET A 195 9.79 -6.21 28.63
N ARG A 196 9.02 -7.30 28.66
CA ARG A 196 8.23 -7.71 29.82
C ARG A 196 9.11 -7.91 31.04
N GLN A 197 10.22 -8.62 30.92
CA GLN A 197 11.14 -8.86 32.04
C GLN A 197 11.72 -7.55 32.59
N LYS A 198 12.13 -6.61 31.73
CA LYS A 198 12.60 -5.28 32.17
C LYS A 198 11.53 -4.49 32.92
N GLN A 199 10.28 -4.53 32.46
CA GLN A 199 9.17 -3.81 33.08
C GLN A 199 8.73 -4.44 34.41
N PHE A 200 8.55 -5.76 34.46
CA PHE A 200 8.03 -6.46 35.64
C PHE A 200 9.06 -6.68 36.74
N SER A 201 10.34 -6.85 36.40
CA SER A 201 11.40 -6.99 37.42
C SER A 201 11.70 -5.67 38.14
N GLY A 202 11.21 -4.54 37.65
CA GLY A 202 11.62 -3.21 38.11
C GLY A 202 13.12 -2.95 37.91
N ASN A 203 13.82 -3.82 37.19
CA ASN A 203 15.26 -3.76 36.97
C ASN A 203 15.54 -3.33 35.52
N PRO A 204 15.77 -2.03 35.27
CA PRO A 204 16.15 -1.55 33.94
C PRO A 204 17.49 -2.12 33.46
N SER A 205 18.26 -2.77 34.33
CA SER A 205 19.53 -3.45 34.02
C SER A 205 19.39 -4.96 33.78
N PHE A 206 18.16 -5.50 33.63
CA PHE A 206 17.98 -6.90 33.22
C PHE A 206 18.75 -7.17 31.91
N LYS A 207 19.57 -8.22 31.92
CA LYS A 207 20.31 -8.70 30.75
C LYS A 207 19.88 -10.13 30.46
N PRO A 208 19.49 -10.45 29.21
CA PRO A 208 19.24 -11.82 28.82
C PRO A 208 20.47 -12.71 29.04
N SER A 209 20.26 -13.99 29.40
CA SER A 209 21.36 -14.95 29.47
C SER A 209 21.97 -15.24 28.11
N LYS A 210 23.15 -15.86 28.13
CA LYS A 210 23.84 -16.30 26.92
C LYS A 210 22.98 -17.20 26.03
N VAL A 211 22.16 -18.09 26.63
CA VAL A 211 21.27 -18.99 25.89
C VAL A 211 20.27 -18.19 25.07
N PHE A 212 19.69 -17.14 25.65
CA PHE A 212 18.78 -16.24 24.97
C PHE A 212 19.46 -15.48 23.83
N THR A 213 20.63 -14.88 24.09
CA THR A 213 21.34 -14.10 23.06
C THR A 213 21.88 -14.96 21.92
N ASP A 214 22.32 -16.19 22.22
CA ASP A 214 22.77 -17.15 21.20
C ASP A 214 21.60 -17.55 20.29
N TYR A 215 20.43 -17.81 20.88
CA TYR A 215 19.21 -18.12 20.13
C TYR A 215 18.73 -16.93 19.27
N GLU A 216 18.70 -15.73 19.84
CA GLU A 216 18.39 -14.50 19.09
C GLU A 216 19.36 -14.28 17.92
N THR A 217 20.65 -14.60 18.10
CA THR A 217 21.67 -14.48 17.05
C THR A 217 21.46 -15.50 15.93
N LYS A 218 21.17 -16.76 16.29
CA LYS A 218 20.88 -17.84 15.33
C LYS A 218 19.70 -17.49 14.41
N LEU A 219 18.62 -16.93 14.98
CA LEU A 219 17.44 -16.52 14.20
C LEU A 219 17.73 -15.36 13.22
N GLN A 220 18.88 -14.71 13.33
CA GLN A 220 19.29 -13.57 12.50
C GLN A 220 20.37 -13.91 11.46
N GLU A 221 20.67 -15.18 11.23
CA GLU A 221 21.63 -15.62 10.20
C GLU A 221 21.32 -15.01 8.81
N ASN A 222 20.04 -14.86 8.47
CA ASN A 222 19.56 -14.29 7.20
C ASN A 222 19.08 -12.83 7.30
N LYS A 223 19.57 -12.03 8.26
CA LYS A 223 19.07 -10.67 8.56
C LYS A 223 18.96 -9.74 7.34
N ASP A 224 19.92 -9.75 6.41
CA ASP A 224 19.88 -8.88 5.23
C ASP A 224 18.81 -9.31 4.20
N VAL A 225 18.47 -10.60 4.15
CA VAL A 225 17.33 -11.09 3.35
C VAL A 225 16.02 -10.72 4.04
N MET A 226 15.93 -10.95 5.36
CA MET A 226 14.73 -10.64 6.14
C MET A 226 14.39 -9.15 6.11
N VAL A 227 15.37 -8.25 6.20
CA VAL A 227 15.09 -6.80 6.16
C VAL A 227 14.53 -6.36 4.81
N LYS A 228 14.93 -7.04 3.73
CA LYS A 228 14.44 -6.78 2.38
C LYS A 228 13.03 -7.33 2.13
N GLU A 229 12.73 -8.51 2.67
CA GLU A 229 11.55 -9.29 2.27
C GLU A 229 10.47 -9.41 3.34
N ASN A 230 10.76 -9.08 4.59
CA ASN A 230 9.84 -9.28 5.70
C ASN A 230 9.50 -7.97 6.44
N PRO A 231 8.28 -7.43 6.26
CA PRO A 231 7.81 -6.26 7.00
C PRO A 231 7.83 -6.45 8.52
N PHE A 232 7.55 -7.66 9.03
CA PHE A 232 7.60 -7.94 10.47
C PHE A 232 9.03 -7.90 11.02
N TYR A 233 10.03 -8.36 10.25
CA TYR A 233 11.43 -8.22 10.67
C TYR A 233 11.86 -6.76 10.74
N ARG A 234 11.45 -5.92 9.77
CA ARG A 234 11.66 -4.46 9.85
C ARG A 234 10.99 -3.88 11.08
N GLN A 235 9.74 -4.26 11.37
CA GLN A 235 9.03 -3.80 12.55
C GLN A 235 9.72 -4.23 13.86
N TYR A 236 10.24 -5.46 13.94
CA TYR A 236 11.05 -5.93 15.06
C TYR A 236 12.28 -5.03 15.27
N LEU A 237 13.05 -4.76 14.22
CA LEU A 237 14.22 -3.88 14.30
C LEU A 237 13.84 -2.47 14.77
N LEU A 238 12.79 -1.89 14.18
CA LEU A 238 12.32 -0.55 14.54
C LEU A 238 11.83 -0.47 15.98
N THR A 239 11.13 -1.48 16.46
CA THR A 239 10.67 -1.55 17.85
C THR A 239 11.85 -1.64 18.81
N LYS A 240 12.86 -2.47 18.49
CA LYS A 240 14.09 -2.60 19.28
C LYS A 240 14.90 -1.29 19.32
N MET A 241 14.93 -0.54 18.22
CA MET A 241 15.61 0.76 18.12
C MET A 241 14.83 1.94 18.72
N SER A 242 13.51 1.80 18.91
CA SER A 242 12.61 2.91 19.25
C SER A 242 13.03 3.68 20.51
N PRO A 243 13.39 3.05 21.65
CA PRO A 243 13.77 3.80 22.85
C PRO A 243 15.01 4.68 22.66
N ASP A 244 16.01 4.19 21.93
CA ASP A 244 17.25 4.93 21.67
C ASP A 244 17.04 6.00 20.61
N PHE A 245 16.22 5.71 19.59
CA PHE A 245 15.81 6.70 18.60
C PHE A 245 15.00 7.84 19.23
N GLN A 246 14.07 7.56 20.16
CA GLN A 246 13.30 8.60 20.86
C GLN A 246 14.22 9.55 21.63
N LYS A 247 15.16 9.01 22.42
CA LYS A 247 16.16 9.83 23.13
C LYS A 247 17.01 10.65 22.17
N TYR A 248 17.44 10.04 21.06
CA TYR A 248 18.20 10.74 20.02
C TYR A 248 17.37 11.87 19.40
N ALA A 249 16.12 11.60 19.02
CA ALA A 249 15.22 12.56 18.39
C ALA A 249 14.91 13.73 19.31
N GLU A 250 14.60 13.49 20.59
CA GLU A 250 14.38 14.54 21.60
C GLU A 250 15.60 15.46 21.75
N ALA A 251 16.79 14.87 21.86
CA ALA A 251 18.03 15.62 22.01
C ALA A 251 18.36 16.47 20.76
N ASN A 252 18.02 15.98 19.57
CA ASN A 252 18.41 16.61 18.29
C ASN A 252 17.32 17.47 17.63
N SER A 253 16.08 17.43 18.13
CA SER A 253 14.94 18.23 17.65
C SER A 253 14.62 19.46 18.51
N LYS A 254 15.19 19.55 19.73
CA LYS A 254 14.89 20.62 20.68
C LYS A 254 15.04 22.02 20.06
N GLY A 255 13.94 22.79 20.07
CA GLY A 255 13.89 24.16 19.52
C GLY A 255 13.82 24.25 18.00
N LYS A 256 13.69 23.13 17.28
CA LYS A 256 13.57 23.10 15.82
C LYS A 256 12.13 22.77 15.42
N THR A 257 11.57 23.55 14.50
CA THR A 257 10.19 23.39 14.01
C THR A 257 10.11 22.80 12.59
N ASP A 258 11.25 22.68 11.91
CA ASP A 258 11.35 22.29 10.49
C ASP A 258 12.15 20.99 10.30
N VAL A 259 12.15 20.11 11.30
CA VAL A 259 12.87 18.82 11.27
C VAL A 259 11.87 17.70 11.08
N THR A 260 12.18 16.78 10.17
CA THR A 260 11.31 15.64 9.85
C THR A 260 11.74 14.38 10.58
N THR A 261 10.83 13.41 10.70
CA THR A 261 11.15 12.13 11.34
C THR A 261 12.23 11.39 10.54
N SER A 262 12.13 11.40 9.22
CA SER A 262 13.10 10.76 8.32
C SER A 262 14.49 11.38 8.41
N GLU A 263 14.58 12.70 8.62
CA GLU A 263 15.87 13.37 8.80
C GLU A 263 16.55 12.88 10.09
N LEU A 264 15.84 12.93 11.21
CA LEU A 264 16.37 12.47 12.50
C LEU A 264 16.73 10.99 12.46
N PHE A 265 15.87 10.18 11.84
CA PHE A 265 16.08 8.74 11.74
C PHE A 265 17.28 8.40 10.85
N SER A 266 17.46 9.09 9.73
CA SER A 266 18.66 8.96 8.89
C SER A 266 19.93 9.28 9.67
N GLN A 267 19.94 10.39 10.44
CA GLN A 267 21.08 10.76 11.26
C GLN A 267 21.36 9.74 12.37
N TYR A 268 20.31 9.22 13.02
CA TYR A 268 20.41 8.15 14.01
C TYR A 268 21.04 6.88 13.42
N LEU A 269 20.57 6.41 12.25
CA LEU A 269 21.11 5.22 11.58
C LEU A 269 22.60 5.34 11.22
N LYS A 270 23.14 6.55 11.08
CA LYS A 270 24.59 6.77 10.85
C LYS A 270 25.42 6.50 12.10
N THR A 271 24.82 6.61 13.29
CA THR A 271 25.53 6.35 14.55
C THR A 271 25.78 4.86 14.79
N ASP A 272 24.92 3.99 14.23
CA ASP A 272 25.07 2.54 14.32
C ASP A 272 26.00 2.00 13.23
N LYS A 273 27.19 1.55 13.63
CA LYS A 273 28.21 0.96 12.74
C LYS A 273 27.97 -0.53 12.45
N ASN A 274 27.07 -1.19 13.18
CA ASN A 274 26.79 -2.62 13.04
C ASN A 274 25.67 -2.92 12.03
N LEU A 275 24.87 -1.91 11.67
CA LEU A 275 23.85 -2.02 10.62
C LEU A 275 24.49 -2.02 9.22
N SER A 276 24.11 -3.00 8.40
CA SER A 276 24.44 -3.04 6.98
C SER A 276 23.82 -1.85 6.24
N GLN A 277 24.40 -1.45 5.11
CA GLN A 277 23.80 -0.42 4.27
C GLN A 277 22.40 -0.83 3.78
N THR A 278 22.21 -2.12 3.45
CA THR A 278 20.91 -2.69 3.12
C THR A 278 19.89 -2.44 4.23
N ALA A 279 20.23 -2.75 5.48
CA ALA A 279 19.33 -2.50 6.60
C ALA A 279 19.01 -1.00 6.75
N LYS A 280 20.01 -0.12 6.61
CA LYS A 280 19.80 1.34 6.70
C LYS A 280 18.83 1.83 5.62
N ASP A 281 19.00 1.40 4.37
CA ASP A 281 18.14 1.81 3.26
C ASP A 281 16.69 1.34 3.47
N TYR A 282 16.49 0.07 3.81
CA TYR A 282 15.15 -0.50 4.02
C TYR A 282 14.44 0.10 5.25
N LEU A 283 15.15 0.30 6.36
CA LEU A 283 14.57 0.90 7.57
C LEU A 283 14.23 2.37 7.34
N LEU A 284 15.14 3.15 6.73
CA LEU A 284 14.89 4.56 6.45
C LEU A 284 13.72 4.73 5.49
N ALA A 285 13.67 3.96 4.42
CA ALA A 285 12.57 4.01 3.45
C ALA A 285 11.22 3.64 4.07
N PHE A 286 11.20 2.65 4.96
CA PHE A 286 9.98 2.25 5.68
C PHE A 286 9.51 3.36 6.63
N VAL A 287 10.42 4.01 7.36
CA VAL A 287 10.08 5.17 8.21
C VAL A 287 9.58 6.35 7.38
N MET A 288 10.23 6.66 6.25
CA MET A 288 9.78 7.71 5.33
C MET A 288 8.35 7.51 4.87
N ALA A 289 8.02 6.29 4.46
CA ALA A 289 6.69 5.93 3.96
C ALA A 289 5.60 6.03 5.02
N GLN A 290 5.92 5.82 6.30
CA GLN A 290 4.95 5.90 7.40
C GLN A 290 4.81 7.30 8.02
N SER A 291 5.87 8.13 7.95
CA SER A 291 5.93 9.38 8.71
C SER A 291 5.77 10.62 7.84
N ASP A 292 6.61 10.80 6.82
CA ASP A 292 6.73 12.08 6.11
C ASP A 292 6.16 12.05 4.69
N ILE A 293 5.88 10.86 4.13
CA ILE A 293 5.23 10.71 2.82
C ILE A 293 3.75 10.33 3.02
N HIS A 294 2.91 11.34 3.22
CA HIS A 294 1.47 11.15 3.43
C HIS A 294 0.66 12.20 2.65
N PRO A 295 -0.66 12.00 2.49
CA PRO A 295 -1.52 13.03 1.91
C PRO A 295 -1.42 14.32 2.74
N GLY A 296 -1.18 15.46 2.08
CA GLY A 296 -1.05 16.75 2.75
C GLY A 296 0.37 17.11 3.22
N THR A 297 1.40 16.29 2.95
CA THR A 297 2.80 16.69 3.19
C THR A 297 3.08 18.04 2.51
N PRO A 298 3.56 19.07 3.24
CA PRO A 298 3.84 20.38 2.66
C PRO A 298 4.92 20.32 1.55
N ALA A 299 4.83 21.19 0.56
CA ALA A 299 5.78 21.21 -0.57
C ALA A 299 7.25 21.31 -0.13
N LYS A 300 7.54 22.17 0.86
CA LYS A 300 8.89 22.31 1.44
C LYS A 300 9.37 21.01 2.10
N THR A 301 8.50 20.32 2.81
CA THR A 301 8.79 19.01 3.42
C THR A 301 9.04 17.96 2.34
N SER A 302 8.22 17.92 1.28
CA SER A 302 8.40 17.01 0.14
C SER A 302 9.77 17.16 -0.53
N GLU A 303 10.21 18.39 -0.80
CA GLU A 303 11.55 18.65 -1.34
C GLU A 303 12.67 18.18 -0.40
N LYS A 304 12.49 18.39 0.90
CA LYS A 304 13.43 17.91 1.92
C LYS A 304 13.52 16.39 1.92
N ILE A 305 12.39 15.67 1.91
CA ILE A 305 12.39 14.20 1.86
C ILE A 305 13.02 13.70 0.55
N LYS A 306 12.73 14.35 -0.58
CA LYS A 306 13.38 14.01 -1.87
C LYS A 306 14.90 14.09 -1.77
N ASN A 307 15.43 15.16 -1.16
CA ASN A 307 16.88 15.30 -0.97
C ASN A 307 17.46 14.20 -0.08
N ILE A 308 16.74 13.80 0.99
CA ILE A 308 17.16 12.68 1.86
C ILE A 308 17.17 11.37 1.07
N ILE A 309 16.15 11.10 0.24
CA ILE A 309 16.12 9.90 -0.62
C ILE A 309 17.34 9.88 -1.56
N ASP A 310 17.61 11.00 -2.23
CA ASP A 310 18.70 11.09 -3.21
C ASP A 310 20.08 10.89 -2.57
N THR A 311 20.27 11.39 -1.35
CA THR A 311 21.56 11.41 -0.66
C THR A 311 21.80 10.20 0.25
N GLU A 312 20.79 9.75 1.00
CA GLU A 312 20.96 8.78 2.09
C GLU A 312 20.69 7.34 1.67
N ILE A 313 19.65 7.11 0.85
CA ILE A 313 19.37 5.78 0.30
C ILE A 313 20.46 5.44 -0.72
N LYS A 314 20.96 4.21 -0.76
CA LYS A 314 21.95 3.76 -1.76
C LYS A 314 21.37 2.79 -2.77
N ASP A 315 20.40 1.98 -2.37
CA ASP A 315 19.66 1.09 -3.26
C ASP A 315 18.84 1.87 -4.30
N ALA A 316 19.14 1.66 -5.58
CA ALA A 316 18.49 2.36 -6.68
C ALA A 316 17.01 1.99 -6.85
N THR A 317 16.62 0.77 -6.47
CA THR A 317 15.23 0.30 -6.54
C THR A 317 14.39 1.02 -5.49
N ILE A 318 14.88 1.09 -4.26
CA ILE A 318 14.21 1.83 -3.17
C ILE A 318 14.07 3.32 -3.53
N LYS A 319 15.10 3.95 -4.10
CA LYS A 319 14.99 5.35 -4.57
C LYS A 319 13.87 5.53 -5.57
N ALA A 320 13.83 4.66 -6.59
CA ALA A 320 12.81 4.72 -7.63
C ALA A 320 11.40 4.52 -7.05
N ASP A 321 11.24 3.58 -6.12
CA ASP A 321 9.94 3.29 -5.49
C ASP A 321 9.48 4.42 -4.58
N LEU A 322 10.37 5.00 -3.76
CA LEU A 322 10.04 6.16 -2.94
C LEU A 322 9.69 7.40 -3.78
N ALA A 323 10.38 7.63 -4.90
CA ALA A 323 10.05 8.73 -5.82
C ALA A 323 8.67 8.55 -6.47
N LYS A 324 8.32 7.31 -6.88
CA LYS A 324 6.98 6.98 -7.37
C LYS A 324 5.91 7.19 -6.30
N ILE A 325 6.18 6.75 -5.08
CA ILE A 325 5.27 6.90 -3.95
C ILE A 325 5.07 8.38 -3.59
N GLN A 326 6.12 9.19 -3.54
CA GLN A 326 5.97 10.64 -3.34
C GLN A 326 5.05 11.26 -4.40
N THR A 327 5.27 10.92 -5.67
CA THR A 327 4.42 11.41 -6.77
C THR A 327 2.97 10.92 -6.62
N ALA A 328 2.77 9.65 -6.28
CA ALA A 328 1.44 9.08 -6.10
C ALA A 328 0.72 9.69 -4.89
N VAL A 329 1.38 9.86 -3.75
CA VAL A 329 0.75 10.27 -2.49
C VAL A 329 0.62 11.78 -2.38
N ILE A 330 1.67 12.53 -2.71
CA ILE A 330 1.74 13.99 -2.55
C ILE A 330 1.25 14.70 -3.83
N GLY A 331 1.59 14.13 -4.99
CA GLY A 331 1.29 14.71 -6.30
C GLY A 331 2.53 15.26 -7.00
N LEU A 332 2.32 15.85 -8.17
CA LEU A 332 3.37 16.47 -8.96
C LEU A 332 3.93 17.73 -8.29
N LYS A 333 5.17 18.07 -8.63
CA LYS A 333 5.82 19.26 -8.09
C LYS A 333 5.11 20.54 -8.56
N ILE A 334 4.70 21.36 -7.61
CA ILE A 334 4.07 22.67 -7.86
C ILE A 334 5.06 23.57 -8.62
N GLY A 335 4.57 24.25 -9.65
CA GLY A 335 5.33 25.15 -10.52
C GLY A 335 5.96 24.47 -11.74
N GLU A 336 5.99 23.14 -11.80
CA GLU A 336 6.42 22.43 -13.01
C GLU A 336 5.34 22.43 -14.09
N VAL A 337 5.76 22.31 -15.36
CA VAL A 337 4.83 22.21 -16.49
C VAL A 337 4.01 20.93 -16.36
N ALA A 338 2.68 21.07 -16.45
CA ALA A 338 1.76 19.94 -16.42
C ALA A 338 2.07 18.97 -17.58
N PRO A 339 2.31 17.66 -17.31
CA PRO A 339 2.61 16.71 -18.37
C PRO A 339 1.46 16.57 -19.37
N GLU A 340 1.76 16.67 -20.67
CA GLU A 340 0.80 16.32 -21.71
C GLU A 340 0.56 14.80 -21.74
N ALA A 341 -0.63 14.39 -22.17
CA ALA A 341 -0.99 13.00 -22.33
C ALA A 341 -2.06 12.80 -23.41
N SER A 342 -2.15 11.58 -23.94
CA SER A 342 -3.16 11.20 -24.93
C SER A 342 -4.54 11.07 -24.29
N LEU A 343 -5.48 11.91 -24.72
CA LEU A 343 -6.87 11.94 -24.25
C LEU A 343 -7.83 11.99 -25.43
N ILE A 344 -9.01 11.40 -25.24
CA ILE A 344 -10.04 11.28 -26.30
C ILE A 344 -11.36 11.87 -25.81
N LYS A 345 -11.98 12.77 -26.59
CA LYS A 345 -13.31 13.34 -26.30
C LYS A 345 -14.42 12.30 -26.56
N GLN A 346 -15.63 12.60 -26.10
CA GLN A 346 -16.81 11.76 -26.36
C GLN A 346 -17.08 11.53 -27.86
N ASP A 347 -16.79 12.52 -28.72
CA ASP A 347 -16.92 12.41 -30.17
C ASP A 347 -15.76 11.66 -30.87
N GLY A 348 -14.80 11.16 -30.08
CA GLY A 348 -13.62 10.44 -30.57
C GLY A 348 -12.45 11.33 -31.00
N LYS A 349 -12.57 12.67 -30.96
CA LYS A 349 -11.45 13.55 -31.29
C LYS A 349 -10.39 13.52 -30.20
N ALA A 350 -9.13 13.67 -30.58
CA ALA A 350 -8.05 13.88 -29.64
C ALA A 350 -8.24 15.18 -28.85
N TYR A 351 -7.76 15.19 -27.60
CA TYR A 351 -7.73 16.36 -26.74
C TYR A 351 -6.32 16.57 -26.20
N LYS A 352 -5.86 17.81 -26.19
CA LYS A 352 -4.58 18.21 -25.56
C LYS A 352 -4.86 19.07 -24.33
N LEU A 353 -4.12 18.84 -23.24
CA LEU A 353 -4.29 19.64 -22.03
C LEU A 353 -3.92 21.10 -22.25
N SER A 354 -2.95 21.36 -23.13
CA SER A 354 -2.58 22.69 -23.60
C SER A 354 -3.70 23.48 -24.29
N GLU A 355 -4.81 22.85 -24.71
CA GLU A 355 -6.01 23.58 -25.18
C GLU A 355 -6.59 24.51 -24.10
N ASN A 356 -6.24 24.30 -22.82
CA ASN A 356 -6.70 25.13 -21.71
C ASN A 356 -5.80 26.35 -21.42
N LYS A 357 -4.62 26.46 -22.05
CA LYS A 357 -3.69 27.56 -21.77
C LYS A 357 -4.36 28.92 -21.95
N GLY A 358 -4.01 29.87 -21.09
CA GLY A 358 -4.66 31.18 -20.98
C GLY A 358 -5.76 31.22 -19.91
N LYS A 359 -6.21 30.07 -19.38
CA LYS A 359 -7.07 29.98 -18.21
C LYS A 359 -6.58 28.90 -17.24
N PRO A 360 -6.74 29.08 -15.93
CA PRO A 360 -6.58 27.97 -15.00
C PRO A 360 -7.55 26.85 -15.34
N TYR A 361 -7.20 25.62 -14.98
CA TYR A 361 -8.10 24.48 -15.17
C TYR A 361 -7.95 23.42 -14.09
N MET A 362 -9.05 22.72 -13.80
CA MET A 362 -9.09 21.59 -12.89
C MET A 362 -9.17 20.28 -13.68
N LEU A 363 -8.23 19.39 -13.43
CA LEU A 363 -8.34 17.99 -13.79
C LEU A 363 -9.11 17.27 -12.68
N CYS A 364 -10.17 16.56 -13.04
CA CYS A 364 -10.92 15.67 -12.16
C CYS A 364 -10.84 14.25 -12.72
N PHE A 365 -10.00 13.42 -12.12
CA PHE A 365 -9.88 12.01 -12.49
C PHE A 365 -10.95 11.20 -11.76
N TYR A 366 -11.69 10.36 -12.50
CA TYR A 366 -12.78 9.59 -11.93
C TYR A 366 -13.02 8.28 -12.69
N ALA A 367 -13.65 7.31 -12.03
CA ALA A 367 -14.12 6.08 -12.64
C ALA A 367 -15.46 5.67 -12.03
N SER A 368 -16.27 4.93 -12.80
CA SER A 368 -17.60 4.47 -12.40
C SER A 368 -17.58 3.48 -11.23
N TRP A 369 -16.53 2.69 -11.12
CA TRP A 369 -16.37 1.66 -10.10
C TRP A 369 -15.89 2.21 -8.75
N ASN A 370 -15.51 3.49 -8.67
CA ASN A 370 -15.17 4.13 -7.41
C ASN A 370 -16.44 4.76 -6.80
N PRO A 371 -16.90 4.35 -5.61
CA PRO A 371 -18.18 4.80 -5.04
C PRO A 371 -18.23 6.30 -4.75
N TYR A 372 -17.09 6.89 -4.37
CA TYR A 372 -17.02 8.30 -3.95
C TYR A 372 -17.35 9.28 -5.08
N ILE A 373 -17.25 8.89 -6.36
CA ILE A 373 -17.67 9.75 -7.47
C ILE A 373 -19.16 10.11 -7.37
N ALA A 374 -20.00 9.12 -7.04
CA ALA A 374 -21.44 9.30 -6.92
C ALA A 374 -21.83 9.88 -5.56
N GLU A 375 -21.22 9.36 -4.49
CA GLU A 375 -21.63 9.67 -3.11
C GLU A 375 -21.18 11.05 -2.66
N SER A 376 -19.99 11.51 -3.08
CA SER A 376 -19.36 12.72 -2.53
C SER A 376 -18.99 13.76 -3.58
N THR A 377 -18.57 13.35 -4.77
CA THR A 377 -18.01 14.29 -5.75
C THR A 377 -19.08 14.94 -6.62
N VAL A 378 -19.90 14.18 -7.33
CA VAL A 378 -20.93 14.74 -8.24
C VAL A 378 -21.89 15.71 -7.55
N PRO A 379 -22.38 15.45 -6.31
CA PRO A 379 -23.27 16.39 -5.61
C PRO A 379 -22.67 17.79 -5.44
N VAL A 380 -21.37 17.87 -5.11
CA VAL A 380 -20.65 19.13 -4.85
C VAL A 380 -20.08 19.74 -6.14
N LEU A 381 -19.66 18.89 -7.07
CA LEU A 381 -18.98 19.30 -8.30
C LEU A 381 -19.80 20.30 -9.13
N LYS A 382 -21.12 20.11 -9.19
CA LYS A 382 -22.03 21.02 -9.90
C LYS A 382 -21.98 22.43 -9.33
N GLU A 383 -21.91 22.58 -8.00
CA GLU A 383 -21.82 23.87 -7.33
C GLU A 383 -20.47 24.54 -7.61
N VAL A 384 -19.37 23.78 -7.51
CA VAL A 384 -18.02 24.26 -7.84
C VAL A 384 -17.97 24.79 -9.27
N VAL A 385 -18.44 24.00 -10.24
CA VAL A 385 -18.47 24.40 -11.66
C VAL A 385 -19.33 25.65 -11.88
N ASN A 386 -20.49 25.72 -11.23
CA ASN A 386 -21.39 26.87 -11.32
C ASN A 386 -20.89 28.11 -10.59
N PHE A 387 -19.98 27.98 -9.62
CA PHE A 387 -19.38 29.12 -8.95
C PHE A 387 -18.28 29.74 -9.81
N TYR A 388 -17.29 28.93 -10.24
CA TYR A 388 -16.14 29.46 -10.98
C TYR A 388 -16.43 29.73 -12.46
N LYS A 389 -17.38 29.03 -13.09
CA LYS A 389 -17.88 29.27 -14.46
C LYS A 389 -16.75 29.53 -15.47
N SER A 390 -16.75 30.70 -16.11
CA SER A 390 -15.84 31.06 -17.20
C SER A 390 -14.45 31.50 -16.72
N LYS A 391 -14.21 31.59 -15.41
CA LYS A 391 -12.93 31.97 -14.81
C LYS A 391 -11.89 30.85 -14.88
N MET A 392 -12.32 29.61 -15.05
CA MET A 392 -11.45 28.46 -15.24
C MET A 392 -12.11 27.41 -16.13
N ASN A 393 -11.34 26.45 -16.62
CA ASN A 393 -11.88 25.29 -17.33
C ASN A 393 -11.96 24.06 -16.41
N PHE A 394 -12.86 23.16 -16.74
CA PHE A 394 -13.02 21.88 -16.05
C PHE A 394 -12.81 20.74 -17.04
N VAL A 395 -11.93 19.80 -16.69
CA VAL A 395 -11.61 18.62 -17.50
C VAL A 395 -11.88 17.37 -16.68
N PHE A 396 -12.89 16.61 -17.07
CA PHE A 396 -13.29 15.37 -16.42
C PHE A 396 -12.60 14.21 -17.12
N VAL A 397 -11.56 13.68 -16.49
CA VAL A 397 -10.71 12.60 -17.01
C VAL A 397 -11.22 11.26 -16.50
N ASN A 398 -11.91 10.53 -17.35
CA ASN A 398 -12.40 9.20 -17.03
C ASN A 398 -11.29 8.15 -17.17
N VAL A 399 -11.17 7.29 -16.16
CA VAL A 399 -10.23 6.16 -16.10
C VAL A 399 -10.96 4.81 -15.96
N ASP A 400 -12.18 4.69 -16.50
CA ASP A 400 -12.81 3.38 -16.70
C ASP A 400 -11.98 2.52 -17.69
N ASP A 401 -12.22 1.20 -17.73
CA ASP A 401 -11.39 0.29 -18.52
C ASP A 401 -11.66 0.40 -20.04
N THR A 402 -12.86 0.83 -20.41
CA THR A 402 -13.30 0.86 -21.81
C THR A 402 -13.96 2.18 -22.20
N LYS A 403 -13.89 2.50 -23.49
CA LYS A 403 -14.56 3.67 -24.06
C LYS A 403 -16.08 3.62 -23.88
N ASP A 404 -16.69 2.44 -23.95
CA ASP A 404 -18.13 2.28 -23.77
C ASP A 404 -18.55 2.62 -22.33
N GLN A 405 -17.75 2.17 -21.34
CA GLN A 405 -17.94 2.60 -19.95
C GLN A 405 -17.81 4.12 -19.84
N PHE A 406 -16.76 4.73 -20.38
CA PHE A 406 -16.61 6.20 -20.37
C PHE A 406 -17.85 6.93 -20.90
N ILE A 407 -18.37 6.55 -22.07
CA ILE A 407 -19.54 7.20 -22.68
C ILE A 407 -20.76 7.05 -21.77
N LYS A 408 -21.00 5.85 -21.23
CA LYS A 408 -22.10 5.60 -20.29
C LYS A 408 -21.94 6.42 -19.00
N THR A 409 -20.77 6.36 -18.37
CA THR A 409 -20.46 7.01 -17.09
C THR A 409 -20.54 8.53 -17.20
N SER A 410 -19.91 9.14 -18.20
CA SER A 410 -19.95 10.60 -18.40
C SER A 410 -21.38 11.11 -18.63
N ASN A 411 -22.18 10.40 -19.42
CA ASN A 411 -23.58 10.76 -19.67
C ASN A 411 -24.48 10.57 -18.44
N ALA A 412 -24.20 9.57 -17.60
CA ALA A 412 -24.98 9.33 -16.39
C ALA A 412 -24.62 10.31 -15.26
N MET A 413 -23.34 10.61 -15.09
CA MET A 413 -22.82 11.28 -13.89
C MET A 413 -22.58 12.79 -14.08
N LEU A 414 -22.22 13.20 -15.29
CA LEU A 414 -21.71 14.56 -15.55
C LEU A 414 -22.59 15.36 -16.52
N LYS A 415 -23.72 14.80 -16.93
CA LYS A 415 -24.67 15.50 -17.80
C LYS A 415 -25.19 16.77 -17.14
N GLY A 416 -25.08 17.88 -17.85
CA GLY A 416 -25.49 19.20 -17.35
C GLY A 416 -24.46 19.87 -16.44
N ILE A 417 -23.29 19.28 -16.22
CA ILE A 417 -22.15 19.92 -15.58
C ILE A 417 -21.22 20.44 -16.68
N ALA A 418 -20.97 21.76 -16.70
CA ALA A 418 -20.12 22.37 -17.71
C ALA A 418 -18.66 21.92 -17.56
N GLY A 419 -18.08 21.41 -18.64
CA GLY A 419 -16.70 20.93 -18.67
C GLY A 419 -16.44 20.02 -19.86
N THR A 420 -15.19 19.64 -20.03
CA THR A 420 -14.75 18.77 -21.13
C THR A 420 -14.59 17.34 -20.60
N ASN A 421 -15.44 16.43 -21.06
CA ASN A 421 -15.35 15.01 -20.75
C ASN A 421 -14.34 14.33 -21.68
N VAL A 422 -13.35 13.67 -21.10
CA VAL A 422 -12.29 12.96 -21.83
C VAL A 422 -12.00 11.60 -21.25
N TYR A 423 -11.57 10.69 -22.11
CA TYR A 423 -11.20 9.33 -21.79
C TYR A 423 -9.68 9.16 -21.83
N ALA A 424 -9.15 8.59 -20.76
CA ALA A 424 -7.78 8.12 -20.68
C ALA A 424 -7.74 6.65 -21.11
N GLU A 425 -7.32 6.40 -22.35
CA GLU A 425 -7.31 5.05 -22.93
C GLU A 425 -6.44 4.08 -22.11
N GLY A 426 -7.02 2.94 -21.74
CA GLY A 426 -6.40 1.97 -20.84
C GLY A 426 -6.67 2.22 -19.35
N GLY A 427 -7.54 3.17 -19.01
CA GLY A 427 -7.98 3.43 -17.64
C GLY A 427 -6.81 3.84 -16.74
N LEU A 428 -6.66 3.17 -15.60
CA LEU A 428 -5.52 3.39 -14.69
C LEU A 428 -4.16 3.01 -15.27
N ASN A 429 -4.09 2.27 -16.38
CA ASN A 429 -2.84 1.96 -17.08
C ASN A 429 -2.45 3.02 -18.13
N SER A 430 -3.30 4.03 -18.33
CA SER A 430 -3.10 5.10 -19.30
C SER A 430 -1.84 5.92 -19.02
N ASP A 431 -1.35 6.59 -20.06
CA ASP A 431 -0.20 7.50 -19.98
C ASP A 431 -0.44 8.63 -18.96
N ILE A 432 -1.64 9.23 -18.96
CA ILE A 432 -1.97 10.28 -18.00
C ILE A 432 -2.02 9.77 -16.56
N ALA A 433 -2.59 8.59 -16.32
CA ALA A 433 -2.64 8.02 -14.96
C ALA A 433 -1.24 7.79 -14.40
N LYS A 434 -0.31 7.29 -15.23
CA LYS A 434 1.11 7.12 -14.86
C LYS A 434 1.80 8.45 -14.59
N LYS A 435 1.66 9.42 -15.50
CA LYS A 435 2.31 10.74 -15.38
C LYS A 435 1.81 11.54 -14.19
N TYR A 436 0.54 11.44 -13.83
CA TYR A 436 -0.05 12.16 -12.70
C TYR A 436 -0.10 11.34 -11.39
N GLY A 437 0.43 10.12 -11.39
CA GLY A 437 0.42 9.23 -10.23
C GLY A 437 -1.01 8.95 -9.75
N VAL A 438 -1.93 8.65 -10.67
CA VAL A 438 -3.33 8.36 -10.40
C VAL A 438 -3.50 6.85 -10.19
N TYR A 439 -3.92 6.48 -8.99
CA TYR A 439 -4.24 5.11 -8.59
C TYR A 439 -5.68 5.04 -8.09
N GLY A 440 -6.24 3.83 -8.00
CA GLY A 440 -7.64 3.65 -7.59
C GLY A 440 -7.97 4.24 -6.22
N PHE A 441 -7.05 4.16 -5.25
CA PHE A 441 -7.20 4.76 -3.93
C PHE A 441 -7.21 6.30 -3.93
N LYS A 442 -6.82 6.95 -5.04
CA LYS A 442 -6.88 8.41 -5.19
C LYS A 442 -8.16 8.91 -5.86
N LEU A 443 -8.99 8.02 -6.40
CA LEU A 443 -10.18 8.46 -7.13
C LEU A 443 -11.31 8.81 -6.15
N PRO A 444 -12.10 9.86 -6.44
CA PRO A 444 -11.83 10.92 -7.43
C PRO A 444 -10.62 11.79 -7.04
N ASN A 445 -9.82 12.18 -8.04
CA ASN A 445 -8.62 12.99 -7.81
C ASN A 445 -8.71 14.36 -8.50
N PHE A 446 -8.39 15.43 -7.79
CA PHE A 446 -8.39 16.80 -8.30
C PHE A 446 -6.98 17.38 -8.33
N VAL A 447 -6.61 17.98 -9.46
CA VAL A 447 -5.33 18.68 -9.65
C VAL A 447 -5.60 20.01 -10.35
N ILE A 448 -5.10 21.11 -9.78
CA ILE A 448 -5.28 22.45 -10.33
C ILE A 448 -4.05 22.85 -11.13
N ILE A 449 -4.28 23.35 -12.34
CA ILE A 449 -3.25 23.86 -13.24
C ILE A 449 -3.49 25.36 -13.45
N ASP A 450 -2.42 26.14 -13.41
CA ASP A 450 -2.51 27.57 -13.66
C ASP A 450 -2.70 27.91 -15.15
N LYS A 451 -2.91 29.20 -15.42
CA LYS A 451 -3.11 29.73 -16.79
C LYS A 451 -1.92 29.51 -17.74
N ASP A 452 -0.72 29.30 -17.21
CA ASP A 452 0.50 29.08 -18.00
C ASP A 452 0.73 27.58 -18.27
N GLY A 453 -0.14 26.72 -17.73
CA GLY A 453 -0.06 25.27 -17.86
C GLY A 453 0.90 24.63 -16.85
N LYS A 454 1.12 25.26 -15.70
CA LYS A 454 1.95 24.70 -14.62
C LYS A 454 1.10 24.18 -13.46
N ILE A 455 1.58 23.14 -12.79
CA ILE A 455 0.94 22.55 -11.61
C ILE A 455 0.80 23.64 -10.53
N ALA A 456 -0.43 23.95 -10.13
CA ALA A 456 -0.73 25.00 -9.16
C ALA A 456 -1.03 24.45 -7.76
N SER A 457 -1.13 23.12 -7.63
CA SER A 457 -1.59 22.47 -6.40
C SER A 457 -0.99 21.08 -6.20
N ARG A 458 -1.02 20.59 -4.96
CA ARG A 458 -0.92 19.15 -4.70
C ARG A 458 -2.14 18.41 -5.26
N SER A 459 -2.15 17.09 -5.13
CA SER A 459 -3.35 16.28 -5.37
C SER A 459 -4.36 16.42 -4.23
N PHE A 460 -5.65 16.50 -4.57
CA PHE A 460 -6.78 16.47 -3.63
C PHE A 460 -7.70 15.30 -3.93
N VAL A 461 -8.38 14.78 -2.90
CA VAL A 461 -9.41 13.73 -3.05
C VAL A 461 -10.79 14.20 -2.60
N ASN A 462 -10.88 15.40 -2.03
CA ASN A 462 -12.12 16.00 -1.58
C ASN A 462 -12.21 17.47 -2.03
N LEU A 463 -13.32 17.82 -2.69
CA LEU A 463 -13.59 19.17 -3.18
C LEU A 463 -13.82 20.21 -2.06
N GLY A 464 -14.16 19.75 -0.86
CA GLY A 464 -14.43 20.60 0.31
C GLY A 464 -13.18 21.01 1.10
N GLU A 465 -11.97 20.59 0.70
CA GLU A 465 -10.75 20.96 1.43
C GLU A 465 -10.47 22.47 1.33
N GLN A 466 -10.29 23.14 2.48
CA GLN A 466 -10.09 24.60 2.54
C GLN A 466 -8.87 25.09 1.75
N GLU A 467 -7.81 24.28 1.71
CA GLU A 467 -6.61 24.57 0.92
C GLU A 467 -6.94 24.59 -0.59
N LEU A 468 -7.74 23.64 -1.08
CA LEU A 468 -8.18 23.59 -2.47
C LEU A 468 -9.00 24.84 -2.82
N VAL A 469 -9.94 25.23 -1.96
CA VAL A 469 -10.74 26.45 -2.14
C VAL A 469 -9.84 27.67 -2.23
N THR A 470 -8.86 27.79 -1.33
CA THR A 470 -7.89 28.91 -1.34
C THR A 470 -7.09 28.96 -2.64
N ILE A 471 -6.69 27.80 -3.16
CA ILE A 471 -5.98 27.70 -4.44
C ILE A 471 -6.89 28.12 -5.60
N LEU A 472 -8.13 27.64 -5.65
CA LEU A 472 -9.09 28.00 -6.69
C LEU A 472 -9.39 29.51 -6.70
N ASP A 473 -9.61 30.10 -5.52
CA ASP A 473 -9.77 31.55 -5.34
C ASP A 473 -8.55 32.32 -5.86
N LYS A 474 -7.34 31.89 -5.48
CA LYS A 474 -6.09 32.48 -5.97
C LYS A 474 -5.96 32.40 -7.49
N GLN A 475 -6.30 31.27 -8.10
CA GLN A 475 -6.17 31.08 -9.54
C GLN A 475 -7.22 31.86 -10.34
N THR A 476 -8.41 32.07 -9.79
CA THR A 476 -9.55 32.68 -10.50
C THR A 476 -9.81 34.15 -10.15
N GLY A 477 -9.26 34.62 -9.03
CA GLY A 477 -9.56 35.93 -8.45
C GLY A 477 -10.97 36.02 -7.83
N LEU A 478 -11.65 34.90 -7.63
CA LEU A 478 -12.92 34.82 -6.91
C LEU A 478 -12.67 34.59 -5.41
N SER A 479 -13.74 34.67 -4.62
CA SER A 479 -13.71 34.32 -3.20
C SER A 479 -14.93 33.47 -2.88
N ALA A 480 -14.72 32.18 -2.71
CA ALA A 480 -15.78 31.24 -2.37
C ALA A 480 -16.35 31.52 -0.96
N PRO A 481 -17.62 31.19 -0.71
CA PRO A 481 -18.19 31.26 0.64
C PRO A 481 -17.36 30.40 1.59
N LYS A 482 -16.94 30.97 2.73
CA LYS A 482 -16.30 30.19 3.80
C LYS A 482 -17.36 29.34 4.49
N VAL A 483 -17.15 28.03 4.54
CA VAL A 483 -17.94 27.16 5.41
C VAL A 483 -17.57 27.50 6.84
N ASP A 484 -18.54 27.85 7.68
CA ASP A 484 -18.30 28.08 9.10
C ASP A 484 -17.81 26.75 9.71
N PRO A 485 -16.59 26.70 10.29
CA PRO A 485 -16.05 25.48 10.87
C PRO A 485 -16.89 24.91 12.03
N ASN A 486 -17.84 25.70 12.57
CA ASN A 486 -18.80 25.24 13.59
C ASN A 486 -20.07 24.58 13.01
N VAL A 487 -20.27 24.63 11.69
CA VAL A 487 -21.35 23.88 11.04
C VAL A 487 -20.87 22.45 10.88
N GLN A 488 -21.14 21.61 11.87
CA GLN A 488 -21.14 20.17 11.67
C GLN A 488 -22.16 19.86 10.59
N LEU A 489 -21.68 19.52 9.39
CA LEU A 489 -22.47 18.78 8.41
C LEU A 489 -23.01 17.57 9.16
N GLN A 490 -24.32 17.52 9.39
CA GLN A 490 -25.00 16.31 9.86
C GLN A 490 -24.62 15.22 8.86
N GLN A 491 -23.65 14.37 9.24
CA GLN A 491 -23.37 13.15 8.52
C GLN A 491 -24.60 12.26 8.71
N GLY A 492 -25.52 12.32 7.75
CA GLY A 492 -26.53 11.29 7.59
C GLY A 492 -25.81 9.96 7.43
N GLY A 493 -25.85 9.12 8.48
CA GLY A 493 -25.22 7.80 8.50
C GLY A 493 -24.46 7.44 9.77
N GLY A 494 -24.35 8.32 10.77
CA GLY A 494 -23.81 7.95 12.08
C GLY A 494 -24.84 7.17 12.92
N MET A 495 -24.47 5.98 13.40
CA MET A 495 -25.23 5.30 14.46
C MET A 495 -25.38 6.25 15.66
N ASP A 496 -26.59 6.28 16.25
CA ASP A 496 -26.94 7.13 17.39
C ASP A 496 -25.83 7.09 18.46
N PRO A 497 -25.30 8.24 18.91
CA PRO A 497 -24.29 8.33 19.97
C PRO A 497 -24.68 7.55 21.24
N ALA A 498 -25.98 7.39 21.53
CA ALA A 498 -26.47 6.56 22.63
C ALA A 498 -26.22 5.06 22.39
N VAL A 499 -26.26 4.59 21.15
CA VAL A 499 -25.95 3.20 20.76
C VAL A 499 -24.43 2.96 20.79
N VAL A 500 -23.63 3.93 20.37
CA VAL A 500 -22.16 3.86 20.49
C VAL A 500 -21.72 3.86 21.95
N ALA A 501 -22.34 4.70 22.79
CA ALA A 501 -22.08 4.72 24.23
C ALA A 501 -22.54 3.41 24.91
N ALA A 502 -23.67 2.83 24.51
CA ALA A 502 -24.13 1.54 25.01
C ALA A 502 -23.21 0.37 24.62
N GLN A 503 -22.66 0.39 23.39
CA GLN A 503 -21.70 -0.63 22.94
C GLN A 503 -20.33 -0.48 23.62
N GLN A 504 -19.87 0.75 23.89
CA GLN A 504 -18.65 1.01 24.64
C GLN A 504 -18.80 0.64 26.14
N ALA A 505 -19.96 0.89 26.73
CA ALA A 505 -20.27 0.45 28.10
C ALA A 505 -20.37 -1.08 28.22
N ALA A 506 -20.94 -1.76 27.21
CA ALA A 506 -21.01 -3.23 27.17
C ALA A 506 -19.61 -3.88 27.00
N ALA A 507 -18.72 -3.26 26.22
CA ALA A 507 -17.34 -3.71 26.06
C ALA A 507 -16.49 -3.51 27.33
N GLN A 508 -16.79 -2.49 28.14
CA GLN A 508 -16.11 -2.26 29.42
C GLN A 508 -16.64 -3.18 30.54
N GLN A 509 -17.91 -3.59 30.52
CA GLN A 509 -18.45 -4.54 31.47
C GLN A 509 -17.99 -5.99 31.23
N GLN A 510 -17.61 -6.36 30.00
CA GLN A 510 -17.01 -7.67 29.70
C GLN A 510 -15.52 -7.79 30.09
N ALA A 511 -14.89 -6.71 30.53
CA ALA A 511 -13.46 -6.67 30.88
C ALA A 511 -13.16 -6.73 32.40
N GLN A 512 -14.17 -6.88 33.27
CA GLN A 512 -13.94 -7.15 34.69
C GLN A 512 -14.04 -8.65 34.98
N PRO A 513 -12.99 -9.28 35.57
CA PRO A 513 -13.11 -10.64 36.06
C PRO A 513 -14.11 -10.67 37.22
N ALA A 514 -15.09 -11.56 37.12
CA ALA A 514 -16.01 -11.85 38.22
C ALA A 514 -15.20 -12.22 39.46
N GLN A 515 -15.27 -11.38 40.50
CA GLN A 515 -14.87 -11.77 41.84
C GLN A 515 -15.89 -12.80 42.36
N THR A 516 -15.52 -14.08 42.33
CA THR A 516 -16.27 -15.12 43.03
C THR A 516 -16.01 -15.01 44.54
N LYS A 517 -17.10 -14.84 45.30
CA LYS A 517 -17.18 -15.37 46.66
C LYS A 517 -17.53 -16.85 46.61
#